data_AF-A0A7G9NX91-F1
#
_entry.id   AF-A0A7G9NX91-F1
#
_cell.length_a   1.000
_cell.length_b   1.000
_cell.length_c   1.000
_cell.angle_alpha   90.00
_cell.angle_beta   90.00
_cell.angle_gamma   90.00
#
_symmetry.space_group_name_H-M   'P 1'
#
loop_
_entity.id
_entity.type
_entity.pdbx_description
1 polymer ?
#
loop_
_entity_poly.entity_id
_entity_poly.type
_entity_poly.pdbx_seq_one_letter_code
_entity_poly.pdbx_strand_id
1 'polypeptide(L)'
;MARGAGPAGPRQVFCYHCDHPLTVGAMAMSTNCPGCNKPIILEDIVVKSYKAVFNVETCGKLIVKKGGRVVAQKRIVAHAGIESDGVIQCKTAITGSHVRLGKKSEWRGDLRTPTLIVEPGAKIQTSHFSVPDDPLEHLKKNDQ
;
A
#
# COMPACT_ATOMS: atom_id res chain seq x y z
N MET A 1 6.74 11.72 24.83
CA MET A 1 6.52 10.67 23.81
C MET A 1 5.30 11.07 22.99
N ALA A 2 5.49 11.69 21.83
CA ALA A 2 4.38 12.15 20.98
C ALA A 2 3.69 10.94 20.34
N ARG A 3 2.51 10.58 20.86
CA ARG A 3 1.59 9.65 20.20
C ARG A 3 1.14 10.36 18.92
N GLY A 4 1.63 9.91 17.76
CA GLY A 4 1.17 10.41 16.48
C GLY A 4 -0.35 10.32 16.43
N ALA A 5 -1.01 11.42 16.09
CA ALA A 5 -2.46 11.49 15.98
C ALA A 5 -2.94 10.39 15.03
N GLY A 6 -3.50 9.32 15.59
CA GLY A 6 -4.29 8.37 14.82
C GLY A 6 -5.50 9.11 14.23
N PRO A 7 -6.05 8.66 13.10
CA PRO A 7 -7.26 9.28 12.55
C PRO A 7 -8.33 9.35 13.65
N ALA A 8 -9.01 10.48 13.78
CA ALA A 8 -9.94 10.75 14.89
C ALA A 8 -11.38 10.26 14.61
N GLY A 9 -11.60 9.49 13.54
CA GLY A 9 -12.92 9.06 13.11
C GLY A 9 -12.90 7.76 12.30
N PRO A 10 -14.07 7.15 12.07
CA PRO A 10 -14.19 5.96 11.24
C PRO A 10 -13.56 6.22 9.87
N ARG A 11 -12.72 5.29 9.41
CA ARG A 11 -12.07 5.38 8.10
C ARG A 11 -12.68 4.36 7.15
N GLN A 12 -12.85 4.76 5.90
CA GLN A 12 -13.25 3.86 4.84
C GLN A 12 -12.00 3.17 4.29
N VAL A 13 -12.05 1.84 4.21
CA VAL A 13 -10.98 1.01 3.67
C VAL A 13 -11.57 -0.01 2.71
N PHE A 14 -10.73 -0.55 1.83
CA PHE A 14 -11.11 -1.57 0.87
C PHE A 14 -10.44 -2.89 1.21
N CYS A 15 -11.17 -3.97 1.06
CA CYS A 15 -10.60 -5.30 1.25
C CYS A 15 -9.66 -5.66 0.10
N TYR A 16 -8.39 -5.96 0.40
CA TYR A 16 -7.40 -6.40 -0.61
C TYR A 16 -7.65 -7.82 -1.18
N HIS A 17 -8.76 -8.47 -0.82
CA HIS A 17 -9.18 -9.77 -1.35
C HIS A 17 -10.38 -9.71 -2.30
N CYS A 18 -11.36 -8.85 -2.02
CA CYS A 18 -12.62 -8.79 -2.78
C CYS A 18 -13.04 -7.36 -3.11
N ASP A 19 -12.21 -6.36 -2.80
CA ASP A 19 -12.42 -4.94 -3.04
C ASP A 19 -13.71 -4.36 -2.41
N HIS A 20 -14.34 -5.10 -1.51
CA HIS A 20 -15.52 -4.64 -0.80
C HIS A 20 -15.17 -3.43 0.10
N PRO A 21 -15.91 -2.31 0.01
CA PRO A 21 -15.72 -1.17 0.88
C PRO A 21 -16.21 -1.51 2.28
N LEU A 22 -15.44 -1.13 3.30
CA LEU A 22 -15.87 -1.27 4.68
C LEU A 22 -15.45 -0.07 5.52
N THR A 23 -16.27 0.26 6.50
CA THR A 23 -16.02 1.36 7.43
C THR A 23 -15.49 0.77 8.72
N VAL A 24 -14.26 1.11 9.07
CA VAL A 24 -13.58 0.58 10.26
C VAL A 24 -13.33 1.68 11.26
N GLY A 25 -13.33 1.32 12.54
CA GLY A 25 -12.92 2.21 13.62
C GLY A 25 -11.51 2.74 13.37
N ALA A 26 -11.26 3.98 13.76
CA ALA A 26 -10.00 4.65 13.46
C ALA A 26 -8.76 3.92 14.00
N MET A 27 -8.92 3.24 15.14
CA MET A 27 -7.88 2.49 15.84
C MET A 27 -7.96 0.98 15.58
N ALA A 28 -8.83 0.52 14.67
CA ALA A 28 -8.91 -0.89 14.31
C ALA A 28 -7.62 -1.32 13.61
N MET A 29 -7.00 -2.37 14.14
CA MET A 29 -5.73 -2.93 13.66
C MET A 29 -5.96 -4.02 12.62
N SER A 30 -6.96 -4.85 12.85
CA SER A 30 -7.43 -5.87 11.92
C SER A 30 -8.94 -5.96 12.02
N THR A 31 -9.55 -6.47 10.97
CA THR A 31 -10.98 -6.79 10.97
C THR A 31 -11.25 -7.90 9.98
N ASN A 32 -12.44 -8.47 10.01
CA ASN A 32 -12.88 -9.37 8.96
C ASN A 32 -13.68 -8.57 7.94
N CYS A 33 -13.40 -8.79 6.66
CA CYS A 33 -14.18 -8.16 5.60
C CYS A 33 -15.62 -8.70 5.62
N PRO A 34 -16.67 -7.86 5.63
CA PRO A 34 -18.05 -8.34 5.63
C PRO A 34 -18.46 -9.02 4.31
N GLY A 35 -17.76 -8.73 3.20
CA GLY A 35 -18.05 -9.33 1.89
C GLY A 35 -17.47 -10.73 1.69
N CYS A 36 -16.24 -10.98 2.15
CA CYS A 36 -15.55 -12.27 1.95
C CYS A 36 -15.22 -13.03 3.24
N ASN A 37 -15.52 -12.46 4.41
CA ASN A 37 -15.22 -12.99 5.75
C ASN A 37 -13.74 -13.33 6.00
N LYS A 38 -12.83 -12.84 5.16
CA LYS A 38 -11.38 -13.02 5.34
C LYS A 38 -10.80 -11.96 6.27
N PRO A 39 -9.80 -12.31 7.09
CA PRO A 39 -9.11 -11.35 7.93
C PRO A 39 -8.31 -10.39 7.07
N ILE A 40 -8.46 -9.10 7.35
CA ILE A 40 -7.69 -8.03 6.73
C ILE A 40 -6.90 -7.23 7.76
N ILE A 41 -5.69 -6.84 7.37
CA ILE A 41 -4.80 -5.99 8.17
C ILE A 41 -5.03 -4.54 7.80
N LEU A 42 -5.33 -3.72 8.80
CA LEU A 42 -5.60 -2.29 8.65
C LEU A 42 -4.41 -1.42 9.09
N GLU A 43 -3.42 -2.03 9.72
CA GLU A 43 -2.21 -1.38 10.23
C GLU A 43 -1.21 -1.04 9.14
N ASP A 44 -0.45 0.02 9.39
CA ASP A 44 0.67 0.39 8.54
C ASP A 44 1.81 -0.60 8.72
N ILE A 45 2.31 -1.13 7.60
CA ILE A 45 3.45 -2.04 7.61
C ILE A 45 4.72 -1.20 7.53
N VAL A 46 5.44 -1.09 8.64
CA VAL A 46 6.73 -0.40 8.69
C VAL A 46 7.87 -1.39 8.57
N VAL A 47 8.68 -1.26 7.51
CA VAL A 47 9.85 -2.11 7.26
C VAL A 47 11.13 -1.30 7.49
N LYS A 48 11.88 -1.68 8.51
CA LYS A 48 13.17 -1.04 8.88
C LYS A 48 14.40 -1.81 8.40
N SER A 49 14.24 -3.10 8.11
CA SER A 49 15.33 -4.02 7.78
C SER A 49 14.94 -4.89 6.58
N TYR A 50 15.62 -6.02 6.38
CA TYR A 50 15.26 -6.99 5.35
C TYR A 50 13.98 -7.77 5.71
N LYS A 51 13.00 -7.78 4.81
CA LYS A 51 11.78 -8.57 4.91
C LYS A 51 11.46 -9.20 3.56
N ALA A 52 11.67 -10.51 3.46
CA ALA A 52 11.26 -11.32 2.32
C ALA A 52 9.97 -12.06 2.65
N VAL A 53 8.93 -11.85 1.85
CA VAL A 53 7.62 -12.48 2.04
C VAL A 53 7.00 -12.82 0.68
N PHE A 54 5.99 -13.68 0.68
CA PHE A 54 5.29 -14.03 -0.55
C PHE A 54 4.39 -12.88 -1.03
N ASN A 55 3.56 -12.36 -0.12
CA ASN A 55 2.71 -11.20 -0.32
C ASN A 55 2.91 -10.18 0.81
N VAL A 56 2.78 -8.89 0.49
CA VAL A 56 2.62 -7.82 1.48
C VAL A 56 1.26 -7.20 1.25
N GLU A 57 0.31 -7.41 2.16
CA GLU A 57 -1.07 -6.99 1.97
C GLU A 57 -1.52 -6.21 3.20
N THR A 58 -1.91 -4.95 3.00
CA THR A 58 -2.47 -4.09 4.03
C THR A 58 -3.47 -3.09 3.44
N CYS A 59 -4.50 -2.76 4.20
CA CYS A 59 -5.37 -1.63 3.91
C CYS A 59 -4.72 -0.29 4.31
N GLY A 60 -3.71 -0.34 5.19
CA GLY A 60 -2.91 0.81 5.62
C GLY A 60 -1.82 1.17 4.62
N LYS A 61 -0.80 1.86 5.14
CA LYS A 61 0.37 2.29 4.38
C LYS A 61 1.49 1.26 4.46
N LEU A 62 2.23 1.11 3.36
CA LEU A 62 3.52 0.42 3.39
C LEU A 62 4.64 1.45 3.50
N ILE A 63 5.34 1.47 4.63
CA ILE A 63 6.42 2.42 4.90
C ILE A 63 7.75 1.68 4.98
N VAL A 64 8.57 1.81 3.94
CA VAL A 64 9.93 1.26 3.90
C VAL A 64 10.91 2.35 4.28
N LYS A 65 11.51 2.24 5.47
CA LYS A 65 12.49 3.21 5.97
C LYS A 65 13.83 3.05 5.24
N LYS A 66 14.72 4.03 5.44
CA LYS A 66 16.12 3.99 4.98
C LYS A 66 16.81 2.72 5.48
N GLY A 67 17.37 1.92 4.57
CA GLY A 67 17.99 0.62 4.89
C GLY A 67 17.00 -0.56 4.93
N GLY A 68 15.70 -0.29 4.86
CA GLY A 68 14.68 -1.31 4.69
C GLY A 68 14.73 -1.93 3.29
N ARG A 69 14.55 -3.24 3.22
CA ARG A 69 14.48 -3.97 1.95
C ARG A 69 13.30 -4.93 1.99
N VAL A 70 12.33 -4.70 1.12
CA VAL A 70 11.14 -5.54 0.96
C VAL A 70 11.30 -6.35 -0.32
N VAL A 71 11.21 -7.67 -0.20
CA VAL A 71 11.16 -8.58 -1.35
C VAL A 71 9.85 -9.34 -1.28
N ALA A 72 8.87 -8.94 -2.09
CA ALA A 72 7.60 -9.62 -2.25
C ALA A 72 7.63 -10.50 -3.50
N GLN A 73 7.49 -11.81 -3.35
CA GLN A 73 7.59 -12.72 -4.50
C GLN A 73 6.41 -12.57 -5.48
N LYS A 74 5.21 -12.26 -4.99
CA LYS A 74 3.99 -12.22 -5.80
C LYS A 74 3.36 -10.84 -5.88
N ARG A 75 2.83 -10.29 -4.77
CA ARG A 75 2.17 -8.97 -4.82
C ARG A 75 2.34 -8.13 -3.57
N ILE A 76 2.28 -6.82 -3.78
CA ILE A 76 2.17 -5.81 -2.71
C ILE A 76 0.84 -5.09 -2.89
N VAL A 77 0.02 -5.04 -1.86
CA VAL A 77 -1.23 -4.28 -1.84
C VAL A 77 -1.22 -3.37 -0.62
N ALA A 78 -1.30 -2.06 -0.84
CA ALA A 78 -1.33 -1.06 0.22
C ALA A 78 -2.33 0.04 -0.15
N HIS A 79 -3.57 -0.05 0.32
CA HIS A 79 -4.62 0.87 -0.12
C HIS A 79 -4.38 2.32 0.34
N ALA A 80 -3.82 2.54 1.53
CA ALA A 80 -3.59 3.91 2.02
C ALA A 80 -2.31 4.58 1.50
N GLY A 81 -1.51 3.88 0.69
CA GLY A 81 -0.31 4.42 0.03
C GLY A 81 0.96 3.63 0.30
N ILE A 82 2.01 3.96 -0.46
CA ILE A 82 3.35 3.35 -0.31
C ILE A 82 4.38 4.47 -0.18
N GLU A 83 5.16 4.45 0.89
CA GLU A 83 6.28 5.38 1.11
C GLU A 83 7.57 4.57 1.22
N SER A 84 8.51 4.80 0.31
CA SER A 84 9.76 4.04 0.29
C SER A 84 10.97 4.94 0.26
N ASP A 85 11.85 4.76 1.25
CA ASP A 85 13.21 5.31 1.32
C ASP A 85 14.29 4.21 1.16
N GLY A 86 13.86 2.98 0.85
CA GLY A 86 14.70 1.79 0.74
C GLY A 86 14.43 1.01 -0.54
N VAL A 87 14.70 -0.30 -0.51
CA VAL A 87 14.58 -1.16 -1.70
C VAL A 87 13.26 -1.91 -1.66
N ILE A 88 12.45 -1.80 -2.71
CA ILE A 88 11.23 -2.58 -2.92
C ILE A 88 11.40 -3.42 -4.18
N GLN A 89 11.27 -4.72 -4.01
CA GLN A 89 11.23 -5.67 -5.11
C GLN A 89 9.92 -6.45 -5.04
N CYS A 90 9.14 -6.38 -6.10
CA CYS A 90 7.91 -7.12 -6.24
C CYS A 90 7.67 -7.53 -7.70
N LYS A 91 6.68 -8.40 -7.94
CA LYS A 91 6.17 -8.60 -9.29
C LYS A 91 5.14 -7.53 -9.63
N THR A 92 4.16 -7.31 -8.76
CA THR A 92 3.12 -6.28 -8.92
C THR A 92 2.80 -5.60 -7.60
N ALA A 93 2.79 -4.28 -7.58
CA ALA A 93 2.32 -3.45 -6.48
C ALA A 93 1.05 -2.68 -6.88
N ILE A 94 0.08 -2.64 -5.97
CA ILE A 94 -1.20 -1.98 -6.19
C ILE A 94 -1.47 -1.09 -4.97
N THR A 95 -1.80 0.17 -5.24
CA THR A 95 -2.25 1.11 -4.21
C THR A 95 -3.46 1.89 -4.67
N GLY A 96 -4.33 2.25 -3.73
CA GLY A 96 -5.48 3.14 -3.97
C GLY A 96 -5.19 4.61 -3.64
N SER A 97 -3.95 4.94 -3.25
CA SER A 97 -3.55 6.30 -2.91
C SER A 97 -2.23 6.65 -3.60
N HIS A 98 -1.40 7.49 -2.99
CA HIS A 98 -0.14 7.91 -3.58
C HIS A 98 1.00 6.93 -3.26
N VAL A 99 1.92 6.79 -4.22
CA VAL A 99 3.24 6.21 -3.97
C VAL A 99 4.28 7.33 -3.92
N ARG A 100 5.08 7.35 -2.86
CA ARG A 100 6.24 8.22 -2.70
C ARG A 100 7.53 7.42 -2.71
N LEU A 101 8.39 7.71 -3.68
CA LEU A 101 9.73 7.16 -3.80
C LEU A 101 10.75 8.22 -3.36
N GLY A 102 11.42 7.99 -2.23
CA GLY A 102 12.45 8.89 -1.68
C GLY A 102 13.77 8.83 -2.44
N LYS A 103 14.70 9.75 -2.14
CA LYS A 103 15.97 9.94 -2.87
C LYS A 103 16.89 8.71 -2.95
N LYS A 104 16.77 7.77 -2.00
CA LYS A 104 17.57 6.52 -1.95
C LYS A 104 16.72 5.28 -2.22
N SER A 105 15.51 5.46 -2.71
CA SER A 105 14.62 4.35 -3.01
C SER A 105 15.08 3.61 -4.26
N GLU A 106 14.97 2.29 -4.24
CA GLU A 106 15.13 1.45 -5.43
C GLU A 106 13.85 0.66 -5.62
N TRP A 107 13.22 0.82 -6.79
CA TRP A 107 11.99 0.15 -7.14
C TRP A 107 12.22 -0.88 -8.25
N ARG A 108 11.73 -2.10 -8.03
CA ARG A 108 11.70 -3.18 -9.02
C ARG A 108 10.34 -3.86 -9.00
N GLY A 109 9.73 -4.01 -10.18
CA GLY A 109 8.40 -4.58 -10.34
C GLY A 109 7.36 -3.60 -10.85
N ASP A 110 6.21 -4.12 -11.23
CA ASP A 110 5.12 -3.33 -11.78
C ASP A 110 4.41 -2.55 -10.68
N LEU A 111 3.95 -1.33 -10.99
CA LEU A 111 3.23 -0.48 -10.06
C LEU A 111 1.95 0.06 -10.69
N ARG A 112 0.84 -0.10 -9.99
CA ARG A 112 -0.44 0.52 -10.26
C ARG A 112 -0.77 1.49 -9.15
N THR A 113 -0.88 2.77 -9.50
CA THR A 113 -1.19 3.82 -8.54
C THR A 113 -1.92 4.97 -9.22
N PRO A 114 -2.87 5.64 -8.55
CA PRO A 114 -3.46 6.86 -9.07
C PRO A 114 -2.44 8.00 -9.12
N THR A 115 -1.51 8.05 -8.15
CA THR A 115 -0.50 9.11 -8.05
C THR A 115 0.87 8.54 -7.72
N LEU A 116 1.90 8.98 -8.44
CA LEU A 116 3.30 8.63 -8.19
C LEU A 116 4.13 9.90 -8.00
N ILE A 117 4.81 10.00 -6.86
CA ILE A 117 5.72 11.09 -6.50
C ILE A 117 7.11 10.49 -6.38
N VAL A 118 8.02 10.90 -7.27
CA VAL A 118 9.39 10.42 -7.31
C VAL A 118 10.34 11.55 -6.92
N GLU A 119 11.07 11.38 -5.84
CA GLU A 119 12.09 12.35 -5.43
C GLU A 119 13.37 12.18 -6.28
N PRO A 120 14.10 13.29 -6.54
CA PRO A 120 15.36 13.23 -7.29
C PRO A 120 16.37 12.28 -6.64
N GLY A 121 16.84 11.30 -7.40
CA GLY A 121 17.78 10.26 -6.95
C GLY A 121 17.18 8.87 -6.77
N ALA A 122 15.85 8.73 -6.80
CA ALA A 122 15.19 7.43 -6.81
C ALA A 122 15.60 6.62 -8.05
N LYS A 123 15.87 5.33 -7.85
CA LYS A 123 16.24 4.40 -8.92
C LYS A 123 15.07 3.49 -9.25
N ILE A 124 14.60 3.58 -10.47
CA ILE A 124 13.52 2.73 -10.99
C ILE A 124 14.16 1.81 -12.03
N GLN A 125 14.04 0.50 -11.84
CA GLN A 125 14.54 -0.49 -12.80
C GLN A 125 13.44 -0.93 -13.77
N THR A 126 13.63 -2.04 -14.49
CA THR A 126 12.64 -2.57 -15.44
C THR A 126 11.32 -2.88 -14.74
N SER A 127 10.37 -1.97 -14.89
CA SER A 127 9.12 -1.89 -14.15
C SER A 127 8.05 -1.23 -15.04
N HIS A 128 6.85 -1.81 -15.09
CA HIS A 128 5.71 -1.18 -15.75
C HIS A 128 4.90 -0.35 -14.75
N PHE A 129 4.81 0.96 -14.98
CA PHE A 129 4.01 1.88 -14.17
C PHE A 129 2.73 2.25 -14.90
N SER A 130 1.59 1.95 -14.28
CA SER A 130 0.29 2.42 -14.73
C SER A 130 -0.14 3.54 -13.78
N VAL A 131 0.00 4.78 -14.27
CA VAL A 131 -0.34 6.03 -13.55
C VAL A 131 -0.94 7.02 -14.55
N PRO A 132 -2.17 7.53 -14.35
CA PRO A 132 -3.12 7.13 -13.31
C PRO A 132 -3.74 5.76 -13.64
N ASP A 133 -3.62 4.80 -12.73
CA ASP A 133 -4.48 3.61 -12.67
C ASP A 133 -5.23 3.77 -11.36
N ASP A 134 -6.55 3.97 -11.41
CA ASP A 134 -7.40 3.88 -10.23
C ASP A 134 -7.92 2.43 -10.21
N PRO A 135 -7.20 1.49 -9.56
CA PRO A 135 -7.65 0.10 -9.47
C PRO A 135 -8.99 -0.02 -8.74
N LEU A 136 -9.51 1.05 -8.15
CA LEU A 136 -10.79 1.12 -7.44
C LEU A 136 -11.88 1.87 -8.26
N GLU A 137 -11.59 2.38 -9.46
CA GLU A 137 -12.53 3.18 -10.25
C GLU A 137 -13.74 2.38 -10.72
N HIS A 138 -13.58 1.07 -10.91
CA HIS A 138 -14.66 0.18 -11.33
C HIS A 138 -15.80 0.05 -10.28
N LEU A 139 -15.59 0.49 -9.03
CA LEU A 139 -16.61 0.48 -7.97
C LEU A 139 -17.35 1.82 -7.83
N LYS A 140 -16.86 2.91 -8.42
CA LYS A 140 -17.54 4.23 -8.39
C LYS A 140 -18.75 4.32 -9.33
N LYS A 141 -18.95 3.33 -10.21
CA LYS A 141 -20.02 3.32 -11.23
C LYS A 141 -21.36 2.72 -10.77
N ASN A 142 -21.48 2.24 -9.54
CA ASN A 142 -22.72 1.61 -9.03
C ASN A 142 -23.60 2.53 -8.19
N ASP A 143 -23.38 3.84 -8.21
CA ASP A 143 -24.21 4.85 -7.52
C ASP A 143 -24.86 5.84 -8.51
N GLN A 144 -25.38 5.34 -9.63
CA GLN A 144 -26.19 6.13 -10.58
C GLN A 144 -27.43 5.37 -11.04
#